data_AF-A0A1B8W6U2-F1
#
_entry.id   AF-A0A1B8W6U2-F1
#
_cell.length_a   1.000
_cell.length_b   1.000
_cell.length_c   1.000
_cell.angle_alpha   90.00
_cell.angle_beta   90.00
_cell.angle_gamma   90.00
#
_symmetry.space_group_name_H-M   'P 1'
#
loop_
_entity.id
_entity.type
_entity.pdbx_description
1 polymer ?
#
loop_
_entity_poly.entity_id
_entity_poly.type
_entity_poly.pdbx_seq_one_letter_code
_entity_poly.pdbx_strand_id
1 'polypeptide(L)'
;MMIMIGAGLAVGSALIAWISKMSGTISRIFDGIAVAAAFLFFVVSADAVLGTIADGTLFMTEVHRVLENPVFLASGAYLGPYAIGRIAMLPASLFSYK
;
A
#
# COMPACT_ATOMS: atom_id res chain seq x y z
N MET A 1 -0.25 19.01 9.24
CA MET A 1 -0.74 17.96 8.31
C MET A 1 0.28 16.83 8.12
N MET A 2 1.50 17.11 7.64
CA MET A 2 2.50 16.08 7.33
C MET A 2 2.87 15.20 8.55
N ILE A 3 3.07 15.81 9.72
CA ILE A 3 3.35 15.07 10.97
C ILE A 3 2.21 14.12 11.33
N MET A 4 0.95 14.53 11.14
CA MET A 4 -0.22 13.70 11.44
C MET A 4 -0.34 12.51 10.48
N ILE A 5 -0.09 12.72 9.18
CA ILE A 5 -0.07 11.65 8.18
C ILE A 5 1.06 10.66 8.49
N GLY A 6 2.25 11.16 8.79
CA GLY A 6 3.40 10.34 9.17
C GLY A 6 3.16 9.54 10.47
N ALA A 7 2.54 10.16 11.47
CA ALA A 7 2.15 9.49 12.71
C ALA A 7 1.10 8.40 12.44
N GLY A 8 0.10 8.66 11.58
CA GLY A 8 -0.88 7.67 11.17
C GLY A 8 -0.23 6.46 10.47
N LEU A 9 0.72 6.71 9.56
CA LEU A 9 1.49 5.66 8.90
C LEU A 9 2.29 4.83 9.93
N ALA A 10 3.00 5.48 10.85
CA ALA A 10 3.80 4.81 11.87
C ALA A 10 2.94 3.96 12.83
N VAL A 11 1.85 4.53 13.35
CA VAL A 11 0.91 3.85 14.24
C VAL A 11 0.23 2.69 13.52
N GLY A 12 -0.26 2.89 12.30
CA GLY A 12 -0.85 1.83 11.49
C GLY A 12 0.11 0.67 11.25
N SER A 13 1.38 0.98 10.94
CA SER A 13 2.42 -0.03 10.74
C SER A 13 2.69 -0.84 12.01
N ALA A 14 2.81 -0.16 13.15
CA ALA A 14 3.02 -0.79 14.45
C ALA A 14 1.84 -1.68 14.86
N LEU A 15 0.61 -1.22 14.63
CA LEU A 15 -0.60 -2.00 14.92
C LEU A 15 -0.70 -3.24 14.04
N ILE A 16 -0.48 -3.12 12.72
CA ILE A 16 -0.48 -4.28 11.82
C ILE A 16 0.58 -5.29 12.25
N ALA A 17 1.79 -4.84 12.56
CA ALA A 17 2.87 -5.71 13.01
C ALA A 17 2.53 -6.41 14.35
N TRP A 18 2.02 -5.65 15.31
CA TRP A 18 1.62 -6.17 16.62
C TRP A 18 0.52 -7.24 16.51
N ILE A 19 -0.56 -6.92 15.79
CA ILE A 19 -1.71 -7.82 15.62
C ILE A 19 -1.31 -9.06 14.81
N SER A 20 -0.47 -8.90 13.78
CA SER A 20 0.03 -10.02 12.98
C SER A 20 0.86 -11.02 13.80
N LYS A 21 1.56 -10.56 14.85
CA LYS A 21 2.33 -11.44 15.74
C LYS A 21 1.45 -12.31 16.65
N MET A 22 0.21 -11.89 16.93
CA MET A 22 -0.67 -12.59 17.86
C MET A 22 -1.23 -13.90 17.28
N SER A 23 -1.45 -13.96 15.96
CA SER A 23 -2.04 -15.14 15.31
C SER A 23 -1.64 -15.23 13.84
N GLY A 24 -1.21 -16.43 13.43
CA GLY A 24 -0.92 -16.73 12.02
C GLY A 24 -2.15 -16.60 11.11
N THR A 25 -3.35 -16.84 11.62
CA THR A 25 -4.59 -16.65 10.85
C THR A 25 -4.84 -15.17 10.58
N ILE A 26 -4.65 -14.30 11.57
CA ILE A 26 -4.84 -12.86 11.39
C ILE A 26 -3.78 -12.29 10.44
N SER A 27 -2.52 -12.74 10.56
CA SER A 27 -1.48 -12.39 9.58
C SER A 27 -1.92 -12.73 8.16
N ARG A 28 -2.45 -13.93 7.92
CA ARG A 28 -2.92 -14.34 6.58
C ARG A 28 -4.08 -13.50 6.07
N ILE A 29 -4.97 -13.05 6.94
CA ILE A 29 -6.05 -12.14 6.56
C ILE A 29 -5.47 -10.81 6.07
N PHE A 30 -4.52 -10.22 6.81
CA PHE A 30 -3.84 -9.00 6.34
C PHE A 30 -3.08 -9.23 5.04
N ASP A 31 -2.37 -10.35 4.91
CA ASP A 31 -1.68 -10.70 3.67
C ASP A 31 -2.69 -10.80 2.50
N GLY A 32 -3.86 -11.41 2.72
CA GLY A 32 -4.93 -11.50 1.73
C GLY A 32 -5.54 -10.14 1.35
N ILE A 33 -5.78 -9.26 2.32
CA ILE A 33 -6.23 -7.88 2.07
C ILE A 33 -5.17 -7.11 1.29
N ALA A 34 -3.88 -7.32 1.60
CA ALA A 34 -2.78 -6.68 0.89
C ALA A 34 -2.69 -7.14 -0.57
N VAL A 35 -2.91 -8.43 -0.85
CA VAL A 35 -2.99 -8.94 -2.22
C VAL A 35 -4.13 -8.28 -2.98
N ALA A 36 -5.32 -8.18 -2.38
CA ALA A 36 -6.46 -7.51 -3.00
C ALA A 36 -6.20 -6.01 -3.23
N ALA A 37 -5.63 -5.31 -2.24
CA ALA A 37 -5.27 -3.90 -2.36
C ALA A 37 -4.20 -3.67 -3.44
N ALA A 38 -3.16 -4.50 -3.50
CA ALA A 38 -2.14 -4.42 -4.54
C ALA A 38 -2.75 -4.62 -5.93
N PHE A 39 -3.60 -5.64 -6.09
CA PHE A 39 -4.30 -5.88 -7.35
C PHE A 39 -5.10 -4.67 -7.79
N LEU A 40 -5.96 -4.12 -6.91
CA LEU A 40 -6.79 -2.95 -7.22
C LEU A 40 -5.94 -1.70 -7.52
N PHE A 41 -4.88 -1.47 -6.74
CA PHE A 41 -3.95 -0.36 -6.95
C PHE A 41 -3.32 -0.43 -8.34
N PHE A 42 -2.86 -1.61 -8.77
CA PHE A 42 -2.26 -1.79 -10.09
C PHE A 42 -3.26 -1.74 -11.22
N VAL A 43 -4.49 -2.24 -11.04
CA VAL A 43 -5.56 -2.13 -12.05
C VAL A 43 -5.88 -0.67 -12.33
N VAL A 44 -6.10 0.14 -11.30
CA VAL A 44 -6.40 1.58 -11.47
C VAL A 44 -5.20 2.31 -12.07
N SER A 45 -3.97 1.95 -11.66
CA SER A 45 -2.76 2.53 -12.24
C SER A 45 -2.61 2.19 -13.73
N ALA A 46 -2.86 0.93 -14.10
CA ALA A 46 -2.77 0.47 -15.49
C ALA A 46 -3.85 1.13 -16.36
N ASP A 47 -5.08 1.26 -15.85
CA ASP A 47 -6.17 1.97 -16.52
C ASP A 47 -5.79 3.42 -16.85
N ALA A 48 -5.16 4.12 -15.91
CA ALA A 48 -4.69 5.50 -16.13
C ALA A 48 -3.54 5.59 -17.12
N VAL A 49 -2.59 4.65 -17.09
CA VAL A 49 -1.51 4.58 -18.09
C VAL A 49 -2.09 4.31 -19.48
N LEU A 50 -3.05 3.38 -19.59
CA LEU A 50 -3.72 3.08 -20.84
C LEU A 50 -4.47 4.29 -21.38
N GLY A 51 -5.24 5.00 -20.54
CA GLY A 51 -5.91 6.24 -20.94
C GLY A 51 -4.92 7.30 -21.43
N THR A 52 -3.79 7.45 -20.75
CA THR A 52 -2.74 8.40 -21.15
C THR A 52 -2.19 8.09 -22.54
N ILE A 53 -1.89 6.81 -22.81
CA ILE A 53 -1.31 6.39 -24.09
C ILE A 53 -2.35 6.38 -25.21
N ALA A 54 -3.54 5.85 -24.96
CA ALA A 54 -4.58 5.65 -25.97
C ALA A 54 -5.24 6.97 -26.40
N ASP A 55 -5.52 7.86 -25.44
CA ASP A 55 -6.24 9.10 -25.69
C ASP A 55 -5.29 10.28 -25.96
N GLY A 56 -3.97 10.06 -25.93
CA GLY A 56 -2.96 11.10 -26.09
C GLY A 56 -3.09 12.23 -25.06
N THR A 57 -3.68 11.94 -23.90
CA THR A 57 -3.92 12.93 -22.84
C THR A 57 -2.60 13.30 -22.17
N LEU A 58 -2.54 14.53 -21.64
CA LEU A 58 -1.40 14.93 -20.82
C LEU A 58 -1.42 14.09 -19.54
N PHE A 59 -0.29 13.51 -19.16
CA PHE A 59 -0.12 12.72 -17.93
C PHE A 59 -0.80 13.33 -16.69
N MET A 60 -0.84 14.67 -16.60
CA MET A 60 -1.42 15.40 -15.48
C MET A 60 -2.94 15.20 -15.31
N THR A 61 -3.72 14.94 -16.38
CA THR A 61 -5.17 14.71 -16.26
C THR A 61 -5.49 13.31 -15.73
N GLU A 62 -4.73 12.30 -16.17
CA GLU A 62 -4.91 10.93 -15.69
C GLU A 62 -4.37 10.75 -14.27
N VAL A 63 -3.26 11.41 -13.90
CA VAL A 63 -2.77 11.40 -12.52
C VAL A 63 -3.79 12.00 -11.56
N HIS A 64 -4.48 13.08 -11.95
CA HIS A 64 -5.55 13.65 -11.13
C HIS A 64 -6.70 12.65 -10.93
N ARG A 65 -7.15 11.99 -12.00
CA ARG A 65 -8.19 10.95 -11.92
C ARG A 65 -7.81 9.80 -10.98
N VAL A 66 -6.55 9.37 -11.00
CA VAL A 66 -6.03 8.33 -10.10
C VAL A 66 -5.98 8.81 -8.65
N LEU A 67 -5.46 10.03 -8.42
CA LEU A 67 -5.32 10.58 -7.07
C LEU A 67 -6.66 10.97 -6.43
N GLU A 68 -7.74 11.07 -7.20
CA GLU A 68 -9.10 11.23 -6.68
C GLU A 68 -9.89 9.92 -6.60
N ASN A 69 -9.34 8.81 -7.14
CA ASN A 69 -10.01 7.52 -7.14
C ASN A 69 -10.00 6.92 -5.71
N PRO A 70 -11.16 6.72 -5.06
CA PRO A 70 -11.20 6.21 -3.69
C PRO A 70 -10.61 4.81 -3.53
N VAL A 71 -10.73 3.96 -4.56
CA VAL A 71 -10.18 2.60 -4.56
C VAL A 71 -8.65 2.65 -4.57
N PHE A 72 -8.06 3.53 -5.39
CA PHE A 72 -6.62 3.74 -5.43
C PHE A 72 -6.11 4.28 -4.09
N LEU A 73 -6.76 5.31 -3.56
CA LEU A 73 -6.38 5.94 -2.29
C LEU A 73 -6.48 4.97 -1.12
N ALA A 74 -7.58 4.22 -1.00
CA ALA A 74 -7.75 3.22 0.07
C ALA A 74 -6.70 2.11 -0.04
N SER A 75 -6.42 1.64 -1.27
CA SER A 75 -5.41 0.61 -1.51
C SER A 75 -4.02 1.09 -1.12
N GLY A 76 -3.61 2.27 -1.57
CA GLY A 76 -2.32 2.87 -1.20
C GLY A 76 -2.20 3.15 0.31
N ALA A 77 -3.27 3.67 0.91
CA ALA A 77 -3.33 3.95 2.35
C ALA A 77 -3.21 2.68 3.21
N TYR A 78 -3.68 1.53 2.72
CA TYR A 78 -3.51 0.25 3.40
C TYR A 78 -2.14 -0.37 3.14
N LEU A 79 -1.66 -0.37 1.89
CA LEU A 79 -0.41 -1.00 1.48
C LEU A 79 0.81 -0.38 2.17
N GLY A 80 0.83 0.93 2.38
CA GLY A 80 1.95 1.62 3.05
C GLY A 80 2.22 1.08 4.46
N PRO A 81 1.27 1.22 5.41
CA PRO A 81 1.43 0.70 6.76
C PRO A 81 1.64 -0.82 6.80
N TYR A 82 0.93 -1.56 5.95
CA TYR A 82 1.10 -3.01 5.86
C TYR A 82 2.54 -3.38 5.48
N ALA A 83 3.08 -2.82 4.39
CA ALA A 83 4.42 -3.13 3.92
C ALA A 83 5.48 -2.80 4.96
N ILE A 84 5.41 -1.62 5.58
CA ILE A 84 6.33 -1.20 6.64
C ILE A 84 6.22 -2.16 7.85
N GLY A 85 5.00 -2.46 8.29
CA GLY A 85 4.75 -3.38 9.40
C GLY A 85 5.31 -4.78 9.15
N ARG A 86 5.15 -5.32 7.93
CA ARG A 86 5.70 -6.64 7.57
C ARG A 86 7.22 -6.63 7.45
N ILE A 87 7.81 -5.60 6.86
CA ILE A 87 9.26 -5.46 6.76
C ILE A 87 9.88 -5.37 8.16
N ALA A 88 9.27 -4.61 9.08
CA ALA A 88 9.74 -4.49 10.46
C ALA A 88 9.68 -5.82 11.25
N MET A 89 8.91 -6.80 10.79
CA MET A 89 8.84 -8.14 11.39
C MET A 89 9.85 -9.12 10.82
N LEU A 90 10.53 -8.79 9.72
CA LEU A 90 11.52 -9.68 9.11
C LEU A 90 12.71 -9.91 10.07
N PRO A 91 13.27 -11.12 10.11
CA PRO A 91 14.44 -11.41 10.93
C PRO A 91 15.64 -10.57 10.46
N ALA A 92 16.40 -10.03 11.42
CA ALA A 92 17.58 -9.20 11.14
C ALA A 92 18.65 -9.91 10.31
N SER A 93 18.66 -11.25 10.32
CA SER A 93 19.55 -12.06 9.50
C SER A 93 19.37 -11.86 8.00
N LEU A 94 18.19 -11.43 7.54
CA LEU A 94 17.94 -11.11 6.12
C LEU A 94 18.67 -9.84 5.66
N PHE A 95 19.06 -8.96 6.58
CA PHE A 95 19.73 -7.69 6.26
C PHE A 95 21.24 -7.73 6.49
N SER A 96 21.77 -8.81 7.04
CA SER A 96 23.20 -8.98 7.25
C SER A 96 23.83 -9.55 5.97
N TYR A 97 24.41 -8.67 5.16
CA TYR A 97 25.29 -9.07 4.05
C TYR A 97 26.62 -9.53 4.64
N LYS A 98 27.02 -10.79 4.40
CA LYS A 98 28.36 -11.29 4.75
C LYS A 98 29.38 -10.83 3.71
#